data_AF-A0A0Q6RPI6-F1
#
_entry.id   AF-A0A0Q6RPI6-F1
#
_cell.length_a   1.000
_cell.length_b   1.000
_cell.length_c   1.000
_cell.angle_alpha   90.00
_cell.angle_beta   90.00
_cell.angle_gamma   90.00
#
_symmetry.space_group_name_H-M   'P 1'
#
loop_
_entity.id
_entity.type
_entity.pdbx_description
1 polymer ?
#
loop_
_entity_poly.entity_id
_entity_poly.type
_entity_poly.pdbx_seq_one_letter_code
_entity_poly.pdbx_strand_id
1 'polypeptide(L)'
;MDLSTHDASVNSGVSRGLKWLKAASGSNDHSVTVKKICRARLSFMQSLKIWKTFGKGWGRRVADIEVRGVAMALAAMGATPGRIQADARSEAAAAKTAAGSADRAAKTTATGAAGSAGAPVIDPSAVDASALWVLGGLAVVLAIAAVLLVIRQRAATARAEAYAGVAA
;
A
#
# COMPACT_ATOMS: atom_id res chain seq x y z
N MET A 1 -1.27 -13.56 14.71
CA MET A 1 -1.31 -13.97 13.28
C MET A 1 -2.64 -14.59 12.91
N ASP A 2 -3.31 -15.29 13.83
CA ASP A 2 -4.58 -15.97 13.54
C ASP A 2 -5.68 -15.02 13.09
N LEU A 3 -5.82 -13.84 13.72
CA LEU A 3 -6.78 -12.83 13.29
C LEU A 3 -6.60 -12.44 11.80
N SER A 4 -5.37 -12.12 11.40
CA SER A 4 -5.06 -11.75 10.00
C SER A 4 -5.26 -12.90 9.03
N THR A 5 -4.94 -14.14 9.42
CA THR A 5 -5.13 -15.33 8.59
C THR A 5 -6.61 -15.67 8.43
N HIS A 6 -7.37 -15.59 9.52
CA HIS A 6 -8.81 -15.85 9.54
C HIS A 6 -9.55 -14.83 8.67
N ASP A 7 -9.30 -13.52 8.87
CA ASP A 7 -9.90 -12.46 8.08
C ASP A 7 -9.57 -12.60 6.57
N ALA A 8 -8.32 -12.93 6.25
CA ALA A 8 -7.90 -13.23 4.88
C ALA A 8 -8.65 -14.44 4.30
N SER A 9 -8.80 -15.52 5.08
CA SER A 9 -9.44 -16.75 4.63
C SER A 9 -10.93 -16.57 4.39
N VAL A 10 -11.63 -15.88 5.29
CA VAL A 10 -13.07 -15.60 5.18
C VAL A 10 -13.36 -14.71 3.97
N ASN A 11 -12.59 -13.64 3.78
CA ASN A 11 -12.89 -12.64 2.76
C ASN A 11 -12.26 -12.92 1.40
N SER A 12 -11.17 -13.70 1.35
CA SER A 12 -10.40 -13.95 0.11
C SER A 12 -10.24 -15.43 -0.22
N GLY A 13 -10.83 -16.33 0.57
CA GLY A 13 -10.79 -17.78 0.39
C GLY A 13 -9.67 -18.45 1.20
N VAL A 14 -10.00 -19.62 1.76
CA VAL A 14 -9.10 -20.41 2.64
C VAL A 14 -7.76 -20.73 1.98
N SER A 15 -7.77 -21.11 0.70
CA SER A 15 -6.54 -21.40 -0.05
C SER A 15 -5.60 -20.20 -0.15
N ARG A 16 -6.15 -18.98 -0.34
CA ARG A 16 -5.34 -17.75 -0.40
C ARG A 16 -4.82 -17.37 0.98
N GLY A 17 -5.66 -17.45 2.00
CA GLY A 17 -5.26 -17.23 3.40
C GLY A 17 -4.10 -18.13 3.81
N LEU A 18 -4.20 -19.44 3.53
CA LEU A 18 -3.12 -20.40 3.79
C LEU A 18 -1.85 -20.07 2.99
N LYS A 19 -1.98 -19.71 1.71
CA LYS A 19 -0.84 -19.32 0.86
C LYS A 19 -0.10 -18.11 1.43
N TRP A 20 -0.84 -17.08 1.85
CA TRP A 20 -0.25 -15.87 2.43
C TRP A 20 0.39 -16.14 3.79
N LEU A 21 -0.21 -16.98 4.64
CA LEU A 21 0.38 -17.38 5.90
C LEU A 21 1.71 -18.12 5.68
N LYS A 22 1.74 -19.11 4.77
CA LYS A 22 2.97 -19.86 4.44
C LYS A 22 4.08 -18.91 3.96
N ALA A 23 3.76 -18.00 3.03
CA ALA A 23 4.70 -17.01 2.53
C ALA A 23 5.14 -15.97 3.57
N ALA A 24 4.31 -15.70 4.57
CA ALA A 24 4.60 -14.73 5.63
C ALA A 24 5.42 -15.32 6.78
N SER A 25 5.34 -16.64 6.98
CA SER A 25 6.00 -17.37 8.06
C SER A 25 7.54 -17.32 7.97
N GLY A 26 8.22 -17.64 9.07
CA GLY A 26 9.70 -17.70 9.13
C GLY A 26 10.38 -16.59 9.92
N SER A 27 9.64 -15.65 10.52
CA SER A 27 10.20 -14.69 11.47
C SER A 27 9.83 -15.08 12.91
N ASN A 28 10.79 -14.93 13.82
CA ASN A 28 10.55 -15.00 15.27
C ASN A 28 9.73 -13.79 15.77
N ASP A 29 9.67 -12.71 14.99
CA ASP A 29 8.75 -11.60 15.24
C ASP A 29 7.41 -11.88 14.54
N HIS A 30 6.45 -12.29 15.36
CA HIS A 30 5.11 -12.60 14.94
C HIS A 30 4.30 -11.39 14.43
N SER A 31 4.70 -10.17 14.81
CA SER A 31 4.11 -8.94 14.26
C SER A 31 4.46 -8.78 12.78
N VAL A 32 5.66 -9.21 12.35
CA VAL A 32 6.09 -9.18 10.94
C VAL A 32 5.22 -10.09 10.09
N THR A 33 4.89 -11.28 10.59
CA THR A 33 3.99 -12.23 9.91
C THR A 33 2.62 -11.61 9.67
N VAL A 34 2.05 -10.94 10.69
CA VAL A 34 0.77 -10.22 10.55
C VAL A 34 0.84 -9.14 9.47
N LYS A 35 1.88 -8.29 9.52
CA LYS A 35 2.09 -7.21 8.53
C LYS A 35 2.19 -7.76 7.10
N LYS A 36 2.89 -8.89 6.92
CA LYS A 36 3.04 -9.55 5.61
C LYS A 36 1.71 -10.09 5.07
N ILE A 37 0.89 -10.73 5.91
CA ILE A 37 -0.43 -11.26 5.50
C ILE A 37 -1.36 -10.11 5.10
N CYS A 38 -1.43 -9.07 5.93
CA CYS A 38 -2.29 -7.90 5.66
C CYS A 38 -1.87 -7.19 4.37
N ARG A 39 -0.56 -7.04 4.14
CA ARG A 39 -0.02 -6.49 2.88
C ARG A 39 -0.38 -7.34 1.67
N ALA A 40 -0.21 -8.66 1.75
CA ALA A 40 -0.55 -9.56 0.64
C ALA A 40 -2.04 -9.52 0.29
N ARG A 41 -2.90 -9.50 1.32
CA ARG A 41 -4.35 -9.34 1.16
C ARG A 41 -4.69 -8.01 0.50
N LEU A 42 -4.12 -6.90 0.98
CA LEU A 42 -4.40 -5.57 0.44
C LEU A 42 -4.01 -5.46 -1.04
N SER A 43 -2.84 -6.00 -1.41
CA SER A 43 -2.40 -6.05 -2.82
C SER A 43 -3.35 -6.84 -3.71
N PHE A 44 -3.90 -7.95 -3.23
CA PHE A 44 -4.92 -8.71 -3.95
C PHE A 44 -6.22 -7.90 -4.09
N MET A 45 -6.69 -7.26 -3.03
CA MET A 45 -7.90 -6.45 -3.11
C MET A 45 -7.74 -5.28 -4.09
N GLN A 46 -6.56 -4.69 -4.14
CA GLN A 46 -6.22 -3.60 -5.06
C GLN A 46 -6.19 -4.01 -6.53
N SER A 47 -5.96 -5.29 -6.84
CA SER A 47 -6.00 -5.79 -8.23
C SER A 47 -7.42 -6.05 -8.74
N LEU A 48 -8.43 -5.97 -7.88
CA LEU A 48 -9.83 -6.20 -8.27
C LEU A 48 -10.41 -4.98 -9.00
N LYS A 49 -11.16 -5.22 -10.08
CA LYS A 49 -11.84 -4.17 -10.86
C LYS A 49 -12.75 -3.27 -10.00
N ILE A 50 -13.36 -3.83 -8.96
CA ILE A 50 -14.28 -3.14 -8.05
C ILE A 50 -13.58 -2.35 -6.93
N TRP A 51 -12.25 -2.33 -6.91
CA TRP A 51 -11.46 -1.54 -5.96
C TRP A 51 -11.83 -0.05 -6.00
N LYS A 52 -12.18 0.50 -7.17
CA LYS A 52 -12.59 1.90 -7.30
C LYS A 52 -13.79 2.26 -6.39
N THR A 53 -14.71 1.32 -6.22
CA THR A 53 -15.95 1.52 -5.45
C THR A 53 -15.72 1.23 -3.97
N PHE A 54 -15.08 0.10 -3.64
CA PHE A 54 -15.02 -0.39 -2.26
C PHE A 54 -13.65 -0.22 -1.58
N GLY A 55 -12.62 0.14 -2.35
CA GLY A 55 -11.22 0.12 -1.92
C GLY A 55 -10.93 1.01 -0.72
N LYS A 56 -11.61 2.15 -0.58
CA LYS A 56 -11.47 3.01 0.60
C LYS A 56 -11.91 2.30 1.89
N GLY A 57 -13.06 1.62 1.86
CA GLY A 57 -13.56 0.87 3.00
C GLY A 57 -12.74 -0.38 3.28
N TRP A 58 -12.35 -1.09 2.23
CA TRP A 58 -11.48 -2.26 2.31
C TRP A 58 -10.11 -1.96 2.89
N GLY A 59 -9.44 -0.90 2.41
CA GLY A 59 -8.14 -0.48 2.92
C GLY A 59 -8.19 -0.14 4.41
N ARG A 60 -9.22 0.58 4.86
CA ARG A 60 -9.42 0.91 6.29
C ARG A 60 -9.59 -0.35 7.15
N ARG A 61 -10.38 -1.33 6.68
CA ARG A 61 -10.58 -2.60 7.40
C ARG A 61 -9.30 -3.43 7.49
N VAL A 62 -8.52 -3.50 6.40
CA VAL A 62 -7.24 -4.21 6.43
C VAL A 62 -6.27 -3.54 7.40
N ALA A 63 -6.23 -2.21 7.43
CA ALA A 63 -5.38 -1.47 8.36
C ALA A 63 -5.77 -1.72 9.84
N ASP A 64 -7.07 -1.71 10.16
CA ASP A 64 -7.57 -2.03 11.51
C ASP A 64 -7.20 -3.47 11.94
N ILE A 65 -7.37 -4.45 11.04
CA ILE A 65 -6.94 -5.84 11.28
C ILE A 65 -5.43 -5.94 11.49
N GLU A 66 -4.64 -5.20 10.72
CA GLU A 66 -3.19 -5.19 10.87
C GLU A 66 -2.78 -4.68 12.25
N VAL A 67 -3.34 -3.56 12.69
CA VAL A 67 -3.04 -2.95 13.99
C VAL A 67 -3.44 -3.89 15.13
N ARG A 68 -4.67 -4.43 15.11
CA ARG A 68 -5.15 -5.39 16.11
C ARG A 68 -4.29 -6.66 16.12
N GLY A 69 -3.98 -7.20 14.96
CA GLY A 69 -3.18 -8.40 14.82
C GLY A 69 -1.74 -8.21 15.32
N VAL A 70 -1.14 -7.04 15.09
CA VAL A 70 0.19 -6.67 15.59
C VAL A 70 0.15 -6.53 17.11
N ALA A 71 -0.85 -5.85 17.67
CA ALA A 71 -1.00 -5.73 19.12
C ALA A 71 -1.16 -7.10 19.80
N MET A 72 -1.99 -7.98 19.24
CA MET A 72 -2.15 -9.36 19.72
C MET A 72 -0.85 -10.16 19.63
N ALA A 73 -0.09 -10.01 18.54
CA ALA A 73 1.19 -10.70 18.37
C ALA A 73 2.24 -10.22 19.37
N LEU A 74 2.35 -8.90 19.59
CA LEU A 74 3.27 -8.33 20.57
C LEU A 74 2.89 -8.74 21.99
N ALA A 75 1.60 -8.71 22.35
CA ALA A 75 1.12 -9.16 23.64
C ALA A 75 1.44 -10.66 23.89
N ALA A 76 1.24 -11.51 22.87
CA ALA A 76 1.58 -12.93 22.96
C ALA A 76 3.09 -13.19 23.10
N MET A 77 3.93 -12.27 22.63
CA MET A 77 5.40 -12.29 22.82
C MET A 77 5.85 -11.66 24.15
N GLY A 78 4.92 -11.31 25.05
CA GLY A 78 5.23 -10.75 26.36
C GLY A 78 5.53 -9.26 26.38
N ALA A 79 5.19 -8.51 25.31
CA ALA A 79 5.34 -7.07 25.32
C ALA A 79 4.36 -6.41 26.30
N THR A 80 4.84 -5.42 27.06
CA THR A 80 3.99 -4.63 27.95
C THR A 80 3.08 -3.69 27.15
N PRO A 81 1.91 -3.28 27.69
CA PRO A 81 1.03 -2.33 27.01
C PRO A 81 1.72 -1.02 26.61
N GLY A 82 2.64 -0.53 27.44
CA GLY A 82 3.44 0.67 27.14
C GLY A 82 4.37 0.49 25.94
N ARG A 83 4.97 -0.69 25.78
CA ARG A 83 5.79 -0.99 24.60
C ARG A 83 4.95 -1.13 23.33
N ILE A 84 3.77 -1.75 23.42
CA ILE A 84 2.85 -1.87 22.28
C ILE A 84 2.42 -0.47 21.80
N GLN A 85 2.13 0.46 22.71
CA GLN A 85 1.83 1.85 22.34
C GLN A 85 3.04 2.58 21.73
N ALA A 86 4.25 2.36 22.26
CA ALA A 86 5.46 2.96 21.70
C ALA A 86 5.74 2.45 20.28
N ASP A 87 5.62 1.14 20.05
CA ASP A 87 5.79 0.52 18.73
C ASP A 87 4.70 0.99 17.76
N ALA A 88 3.45 1.13 18.23
CA ALA A 88 2.35 1.70 17.43
C ALA A 88 2.61 3.16 17.05
N ARG A 89 3.12 4.00 17.97
CA ARG A 89 3.51 5.39 17.70
C ARG A 89 4.64 5.49 16.67
N SER A 90 5.67 4.65 16.82
CA SER A 90 6.78 4.54 15.87
C SER A 90 6.29 4.18 14.47
N GLU A 91 5.42 3.17 14.37
CA GLU A 91 4.85 2.72 13.11
C GLU A 91 3.90 3.77 12.50
N ALA A 92 3.14 4.51 13.31
CA ALA A 92 2.33 5.64 12.87
C ALA A 92 3.20 6.75 12.24
N ALA A 93 4.32 7.09 12.90
CA ALA A 93 5.26 8.10 12.43
C ALA A 93 5.94 7.66 11.12
N ALA A 94 6.34 6.39 11.02
CA ALA A 94 6.88 5.80 9.79
C ALA A 94 5.85 5.83 8.65
N ALA A 95 4.59 5.47 8.93
CA ALA A 95 3.51 5.50 7.94
C ALA A 95 3.19 6.93 7.48
N LYS A 96 3.19 7.92 8.39
CA LYS A 96 3.01 9.34 8.06
C LYS A 96 4.13 9.87 7.17
N THR A 97 5.37 9.50 7.48
CA THR A 97 6.55 9.83 6.66
C THR A 97 6.43 9.23 5.25
N ALA A 98 6.06 7.94 5.17
CA ALA A 98 5.86 7.26 3.89
C ALA A 98 4.70 7.86 3.07
N ALA A 99 3.62 8.30 3.72
CA ALA A 99 2.52 9.00 3.05
C ALA A 99 2.98 10.37 2.52
N GLY A 100 3.79 11.11 3.29
CA GLY A 100 4.32 12.41 2.87
C GLY A 100 5.38 12.33 1.76
N SER A 101 6.17 11.26 1.69
CA SER A 101 7.08 11.02 0.55
C SER A 101 6.32 10.60 -0.71
N ALA A 102 5.26 9.80 -0.57
CA ALA A 102 4.37 9.44 -1.68
C ALA A 102 3.61 10.66 -2.24
N ASP A 103 3.15 11.59 -1.38
CA ASP A 103 2.50 12.84 -1.81
C ASP A 103 3.45 13.74 -2.59
N ARG A 104 4.70 13.86 -2.11
CA ARG A 104 5.75 14.62 -2.81
C ARG A 104 6.10 13.99 -4.16
N ALA A 105 6.25 12.67 -4.22
CA ALA A 105 6.49 11.97 -5.48
C ALA A 105 5.34 12.14 -6.47
N ALA A 106 4.08 12.09 -6.01
CA ALA A 106 2.92 12.35 -6.86
C ALA A 106 2.87 13.79 -7.39
N LYS A 107 3.24 14.78 -6.57
CA LYS A 107 3.35 16.19 -6.98
C LYS A 107 4.50 16.44 -7.96
N THR A 108 5.67 15.83 -7.75
CA THR A 108 6.82 15.96 -8.66
C THR A 108 6.53 15.36 -10.04
N THR A 109 5.81 14.23 -10.11
CA THR A 109 5.38 13.65 -11.39
C THR A 109 4.33 14.52 -12.09
N ALA A 110 3.47 15.22 -11.34
CA ALA A 110 2.49 16.15 -11.90
C ALA A 110 3.14 17.45 -12.44
N THR A 111 4.21 17.96 -11.81
CA THR A 111 4.96 19.13 -12.32
C THR A 111 5.99 18.76 -13.40
N GLY A 112 6.50 17.53 -13.44
CA GLY A 112 7.39 17.05 -14.50
C GLY A 112 6.72 16.97 -15.89
N ALA A 113 5.39 16.82 -15.94
CA ALA A 113 4.61 16.87 -17.18
C ALA A 113 4.19 18.29 -17.60
N ALA A 114 4.36 19.29 -16.74
CA ALA A 114 3.95 20.69 -16.99
C ALA A 114 5.13 21.68 -17.03
N GLY A 115 6.36 21.24 -16.74
CA GLY A 115 7.58 22.05 -16.85
C GLY A 115 8.06 22.16 -18.28
N SER A 116 7.43 23.03 -19.07
CA SER A 116 7.95 23.48 -20.37
C SER A 116 9.19 24.36 -20.18
N ALA A 117 10.35 23.74 -19.93
CA ALA A 117 11.65 24.40 -20.11
C ALA A 117 12.29 23.83 -21.38
N GLY A 118 11.90 24.38 -22.52
CA GLY A 118 12.46 24.06 -23.84
C GLY A 118 11.89 22.80 -24.49
N ALA A 119 10.65 22.87 -25.00
CA ALA A 119 10.20 21.86 -25.96
C ALA A 119 10.96 22.12 -27.29
N PRO A 120 11.72 21.14 -27.83
CA PRO A 120 12.22 21.27 -29.20
C PRO A 120 11.03 21.41 -30.14
N VAL A 121 11.11 22.32 -31.11
CA VAL A 121 10.13 22.42 -32.19
C VAL A 121 10.21 21.12 -32.99
N ILE A 122 9.26 20.20 -32.76
CA ILE A 122 9.16 18.96 -33.51
C ILE A 122 8.42 19.27 -34.81
N ASP A 123 9.08 19.07 -35.94
CA ASP A 123 8.46 19.15 -37.25
C ASP A 123 7.38 18.04 -37.36
N PRO A 124 6.09 18.38 -37.58
CA PRO A 124 5.01 17.39 -37.67
C PRO A 124 5.19 16.37 -38.79
N SER A 125 6.08 16.64 -39.75
CA SER A 125 6.43 15.71 -40.84
C SER A 125 7.46 14.65 -40.45
N ALA A 126 8.14 14.80 -39.30
CA ALA A 126 9.18 13.90 -38.81
C ALA A 126 8.68 12.83 -37.81
N VAL A 127 7.42 12.91 -37.37
CA VAL A 127 6.80 11.88 -36.52
C VAL A 127 6.26 10.76 -37.38
N ASP A 128 7.00 9.66 -37.45
CA ASP A 128 6.53 8.44 -38.09
C ASP A 128 5.46 7.75 -37.23
N ALA A 129 4.66 6.88 -37.85
CA ALA A 129 3.60 6.17 -37.13
C ALA A 129 4.15 5.32 -35.97
N SER A 130 5.42 4.89 -36.03
CA SER A 130 6.07 4.09 -34.98
C SER A 130 6.36 4.91 -33.72
N ALA A 131 6.77 6.18 -33.85
CA ALA A 131 6.94 7.11 -32.75
C ALA A 131 5.64 7.33 -31.96
N LEU A 132 4.48 7.34 -32.64
CA LEU A 132 3.17 7.45 -31.98
C LEU A 132 2.84 6.22 -31.13
N TRP A 133 3.18 5.01 -31.60
CA TRP A 133 3.00 3.78 -30.82
C TRP A 133 3.95 3.71 -29.62
N VAL A 134 5.19 4.16 -29.76
CA VAL A 134 6.17 4.21 -28.66
C VAL A 134 5.76 5.23 -27.61
N LEU A 135 5.36 6.44 -28.02
CA LEU A 135 4.86 7.48 -27.12
C LEU A 135 3.55 7.07 -26.45
N GLY A 136 2.64 6.43 -27.19
CA GLY A 136 1.40 5.86 -26.65
C GLY A 136 1.66 4.76 -25.62
N GLY A 137 2.59 3.85 -25.92
CA GLY A 137 3.02 2.80 -25.00
C GLY A 137 3.64 3.36 -23.72
N LEU A 138 4.51 4.36 -23.85
CA LEU A 138 5.13 5.06 -22.71
C LEU A 138 4.07 5.78 -21.85
N ALA A 139 3.11 6.46 -22.47
CA ALA A 139 2.02 7.13 -21.77
C ALA A 139 1.15 6.15 -20.98
N VAL A 140 0.87 4.96 -21.52
CA VAL A 140 0.14 3.91 -20.81
C VAL A 140 0.94 3.38 -19.61
N VAL A 141 2.24 3.14 -19.78
CA VAL A 141 3.12 2.70 -18.67
C VAL A 141 3.17 3.75 -17.56
N LEU A 142 3.31 5.02 -17.90
CA LEU A 142 3.30 6.13 -16.94
C LEU A 142 1.95 6.27 -16.23
N ALA A 143 0.83 6.10 -16.95
CA ALA A 143 -0.50 6.10 -16.36
C ALA A 143 -0.69 4.92 -15.37
N ILE A 144 -0.22 3.73 -15.73
CA ILE A 144 -0.22 2.56 -14.82
C ILE A 144 0.63 2.84 -13.58
N ALA A 145 1.84 3.38 -13.76
CA ALA A 145 2.71 3.75 -12.65
C ALA A 145 2.07 4.78 -11.72
N ALA A 146 1.43 5.83 -12.27
CA ALA A 146 0.72 6.84 -11.50
C ALA A 146 -0.44 6.24 -10.69
N VAL A 147 -1.24 5.35 -11.30
CA VAL A 147 -2.31 4.62 -10.61
C VAL A 147 -1.74 3.79 -9.46
N LEU A 148 -0.65 3.05 -9.68
CA LEU A 148 0.01 2.26 -8.64
C LEU A 148 0.54 3.14 -7.49
N LEU A 149 1.05 4.33 -7.78
CA LEU A 149 1.53 5.28 -6.77
C LEU A 149 0.39 5.88 -5.93
N VAL A 150 -0.72 6.29 -6.55
CA VAL A 150 -1.91 6.79 -5.83
C VAL A 150 -2.50 5.69 -4.92
N ILE A 151 -2.50 4.45 -5.39
CA ILE A 151 -2.94 3.30 -4.61
C ILE A 151 -2.02 3.09 -3.39
N ARG A 152 -0.70 3.13 -3.58
CA ARG A 152 0.28 3.03 -2.49
C ARG A 152 0.12 4.16 -1.47
N GLN A 153 -0.08 5.38 -1.92
CA GLN A 153 -0.26 6.55 -1.06
C GLN A 153 -1.50 6.39 -0.16
N ARG A 154 -2.64 6.01 -0.75
CA ARG A 154 -3.88 5.79 0.01
C ARG A 154 -3.77 4.68 1.04
N ALA A 155 -3.06 3.59 0.72
CA ALA A 155 -2.80 2.52 1.67
C ALA A 155 -1.92 3.00 2.85
N ALA A 156 -0.91 3.83 2.58
CA ALA A 156 -0.05 4.40 3.62
C ALA A 156 -0.82 5.34 4.55
N THR A 157 -1.69 6.20 4.02
CA THR A 157 -2.52 7.11 4.83
C THR A 157 -3.47 6.34 5.76
N ALA A 158 -4.16 5.31 5.24
CA ALA A 158 -5.05 4.48 6.07
C ALA A 158 -4.30 3.74 7.19
N ARG A 159 -3.06 3.29 6.92
CA ARG A 159 -2.18 2.69 7.93
C ARG A 159 -1.82 3.71 9.02
N ALA A 160 -1.44 4.93 8.63
CA ALA A 160 -1.07 5.98 9.58
C ALA A 160 -2.24 6.36 10.51
N GLU A 161 -3.46 6.51 9.98
CA GLU A 161 -4.66 6.80 10.78
C GLU A 161 -4.96 5.68 11.78
N ALA A 162 -4.84 4.42 11.37
CA ALA A 162 -5.13 3.27 12.23
C ALA A 162 -4.14 3.17 13.40
N TYR A 163 -2.84 3.37 13.16
CA TYR A 163 -1.85 3.37 14.24
C TYR A 163 -1.97 4.59 15.15
N ALA A 164 -2.36 5.76 14.62
CA ALA A 164 -2.60 6.95 15.43
C ALA A 164 -3.77 6.77 16.41
N GLY A 165 -4.83 6.04 16.03
CA GLY A 165 -5.97 5.77 16.90
C GLY A 165 -5.67 4.85 18.09
N VAL A 166 -4.60 4.04 18.02
CA VAL A 166 -4.13 3.18 19.13
C VAL A 166 -3.09 3.89 20.00
N ALA A 167 -2.47 4.94 19.47
CA ALA A 167 -1.46 5.72 20.16
C ALA A 167 -2.02 6.82 21.09
N ALA A 168 -3.30 7.17 20.92
CA ALA A 168 -4.07 8.11 21.73
C ALA A 168 -4.67 7.42 22.95
#